data_AF-A0A7C5W846-F1
#
_entry.id   AF-A0A7C5W846-F1
#
_cell.length_a   1.000
_cell.length_b   1.000
_cell.length_c   1.000
_cell.angle_alpha   90.00
_cell.angle_beta   90.00
_cell.angle_gamma   90.00
#
_symmetry.space_group_name_H-M   'P 1'
#
loop_
_entity.id
_entity.type
_entity.pdbx_description
1 polymer ?
#
loop_
_entity_poly.entity_id
_entity_poly.type
_entity_poly.pdbx_seq_one_letter_code
_entity_poly.pdbx_strand_id
1 'polypeptide(L)'
;MKNTWKFLTGLLVITGLVYYSGCVKGDFDEPPIYVPTVDFEANTTIAALKANFSTFRQIEEDIIIEGVVVANDESGNLFKKIVIQDETAGIELSLDRYNLYNQYKVGQRVLVKCQGMYIGHYNNLMQLGYTFNDAIGRLPEPLIDQHVFRDSLAGAKPEPREITLGSLTNLTNDNLARLDSAVSTLVRFKNIRFTDADAGQPWVKADEDNSNRTLIDDFGNSLIVRTSRFSNFAYESTPYGYGEITGVLSVFRTTWQLTIRDLDDVNDFSGEIPDPPGGGSGTFEDPFDVTSAIEKQNENPYVIGWVKGYIIGSVKAGTSAIGSSDDI
;
A
#
# COMPACT_ATOMS: atom_id res chain seq x y z
N MET A 1 -1.57 84.81 -24.72
CA MET A 1 -2.41 83.64 -24.40
C MET A 1 -1.61 82.33 -24.53
N LYS A 2 -0.67 82.04 -23.61
CA LYS A 2 0.18 80.83 -23.68
C LYS A 2 0.38 80.08 -22.34
N ASN A 3 -0.24 80.53 -21.24
CA ASN A 3 0.01 79.96 -19.91
C ASN A 3 -1.23 79.36 -19.22
N THR A 4 -2.40 79.32 -19.86
CA THR A 4 -3.64 78.76 -19.25
C THR A 4 -3.77 77.24 -19.43
N TRP A 5 -3.08 76.64 -20.40
CA TRP A 5 -3.12 75.18 -20.64
C TRP A 5 -2.40 74.37 -19.54
N LYS A 6 -1.30 74.91 -19.00
CA LYS A 6 -0.47 74.23 -17.99
C LYS A 6 -1.15 74.13 -16.61
N PHE A 7 -2.12 75.00 -16.33
CA PHE A 7 -2.91 74.95 -15.09
C PHE A 7 -4.06 73.93 -15.16
N LEU A 8 -4.65 73.70 -16.34
CA LEU A 8 -5.71 72.69 -16.50
C LEU A 8 -5.17 71.25 -16.54
N THR A 9 -3.91 71.04 -16.93
CA THR A 9 -3.27 69.71 -16.91
C THR A 9 -2.79 69.31 -15.52
N GLY A 10 -2.46 70.27 -14.64
CA GLY A 10 -2.11 69.99 -13.25
C GLY A 10 -3.30 69.59 -12.37
N LEU A 11 -4.50 70.10 -12.66
CA LEU A 11 -5.70 69.81 -11.87
C LEU A 11 -6.32 68.44 -12.20
N LEU A 12 -6.08 67.90 -13.41
CA LEU A 12 -6.60 66.60 -13.86
C LEU A 12 -5.69 65.42 -13.48
N VAL A 13 -4.45 65.69 -13.05
CA VAL A 13 -3.49 64.68 -12.55
C VAL A 13 -3.60 64.49 -11.03
N ILE A 14 -4.21 65.43 -10.30
CA ILE A 14 -4.36 65.36 -8.84
C ILE A 14 -5.68 64.70 -8.40
N THR A 15 -6.66 64.55 -9.30
CA THR A 15 -7.95 63.87 -9.03
C THR A 15 -8.00 62.39 -9.42
N GLY A 16 -6.87 61.80 -9.86
CA GLY A 16 -6.75 60.37 -10.22
C GLY A 16 -6.16 59.46 -9.14
N LEU A 17 -5.99 59.96 -7.90
CA LEU A 17 -5.30 59.25 -6.80
C LEU A 17 -6.19 58.99 -5.58
N VAL A 18 -7.49 58.89 -5.81
CA VAL A 18 -8.45 58.38 -4.82
C VAL A 18 -9.16 57.22 -5.51
N TYR A 19 -9.48 56.16 -4.76
CA TYR A 19 -9.99 54.85 -5.22
C TYR A 19 -8.91 53.84 -5.59
N TYR A 20 -8.30 53.23 -4.56
CA TYR A 20 -8.35 51.78 -4.31
C TYR A 20 -7.67 51.48 -2.95
N SER A 21 -8.19 52.06 -1.86
CA SER A 21 -7.94 51.55 -0.50
C SER A 21 -9.10 50.65 -0.06
N GLY A 22 -9.60 49.84 -0.99
CA GLY A 22 -10.53 48.76 -0.73
C GLY A 22 -9.80 47.46 -0.45
N CYS A 23 -8.71 47.50 0.32
CA CYS A 23 -8.31 46.31 1.08
C CYS A 23 -9.41 46.13 2.13
N VAL A 24 -10.49 45.46 1.75
CA VAL A 24 -11.31 44.75 2.72
C VAL A 24 -10.30 43.93 3.51
N LYS A 25 -10.06 44.32 4.77
CA LYS A 25 -9.46 43.39 5.73
C LYS A 25 -10.47 42.26 5.79
N GLY A 26 -10.23 41.25 4.97
CA GLY A 26 -11.02 40.05 4.94
C GLY A 26 -10.72 39.33 6.24
N ASP A 27 -11.36 39.77 7.32
CA ASP A 27 -11.79 38.85 8.36
C ASP A 27 -12.85 37.96 7.69
N PHE A 28 -12.36 37.10 6.78
CA PHE A 28 -13.16 36.01 6.27
C PHE A 28 -13.34 35.10 7.47
N ASP A 29 -14.59 34.95 7.91
CA ASP A 29 -14.93 33.92 8.89
C ASP A 29 -14.38 32.59 8.35
N GLU A 30 -13.35 32.06 9.01
CA GLU A 30 -12.83 30.75 8.68
C GLU A 30 -13.98 29.76 8.87
N PRO A 31 -14.35 28.99 7.83
CA PRO A 31 -15.45 28.04 7.95
C PRO A 31 -15.12 27.09 9.11
N PRO A 32 -16.09 26.76 9.96
CA PRO A 32 -15.85 25.89 11.09
C PRO A 32 -15.32 24.53 10.61
N ILE A 33 -14.21 24.08 11.20
CA ILE A 33 -13.67 22.74 10.95
C ILE A 33 -14.64 21.74 11.56
N TYR A 34 -15.37 21.01 10.71
CA TYR A 34 -16.20 19.91 11.15
C TYR A 34 -15.34 18.65 11.28
N VAL A 35 -15.11 18.21 12.52
CA VAL A 35 -14.50 16.92 12.82
C VAL A 35 -15.61 15.89 12.97
N PRO A 36 -15.70 14.86 12.10
CA PRO A 36 -16.65 13.77 12.28
C PRO A 36 -16.40 13.05 13.60
N THR A 37 -17.46 12.83 14.38
CA THR A 37 -17.43 12.06 15.62
C THR A 37 -18.64 11.15 15.71
N VAL A 38 -18.51 10.04 16.41
CA VAL A 38 -19.63 9.17 16.80
C VAL A 38 -19.89 9.25 18.32
N ASP A 39 -21.05 8.79 18.77
CA ASP A 39 -21.46 8.73 20.18
C ASP A 39 -21.52 7.29 20.74
N PHE A 40 -20.89 6.35 20.03
CA PHE A 40 -20.81 4.94 20.39
C PHE A 40 -19.38 4.42 20.20
N GLU A 41 -19.06 3.31 20.86
CA GLU A 41 -17.72 2.73 20.90
C GLU A 41 -17.70 1.36 20.21
N ALA A 42 -16.52 0.95 19.73
CA ALA A 42 -16.31 -0.43 19.32
C ALA A 42 -16.42 -1.39 20.52
N ASN A 43 -16.98 -2.57 20.28
CA ASN A 43 -17.16 -3.59 21.30
C ASN A 43 -16.36 -4.88 21.01
N THR A 44 -15.72 -4.95 19.84
CA THR A 44 -14.98 -6.12 19.34
C THR A 44 -13.80 -5.64 18.50
N THR A 45 -12.69 -6.39 18.53
CA THR A 45 -11.53 -6.15 17.64
C THR A 45 -11.72 -6.83 16.29
N ILE A 46 -10.99 -6.39 15.27
CA ILE A 46 -11.06 -7.00 13.94
C ILE A 46 -10.64 -8.48 14.00
N ALA A 47 -9.60 -8.82 14.76
CA ALA A 47 -9.19 -10.21 14.92
C ALA A 47 -10.28 -11.08 15.57
N ALA A 48 -10.98 -10.55 16.58
CA ALA A 48 -12.06 -11.27 17.25
C ALA A 48 -13.29 -11.46 16.33
N LEU A 49 -13.62 -10.45 15.51
CA LEU A 49 -14.64 -10.61 14.46
C LEU A 49 -14.26 -11.74 13.48
N LYS A 50 -13.02 -11.75 12.99
CA LYS A 50 -12.52 -12.79 12.07
C LYS A 50 -12.53 -14.17 12.71
N ALA A 51 -12.15 -14.29 13.98
CA ALA A 51 -12.15 -15.56 14.70
C ALA A 51 -13.56 -16.16 14.92
N ASN A 52 -14.59 -15.31 14.98
CA ASN A 52 -15.99 -15.74 15.08
C ASN A 52 -16.58 -16.20 13.73
N PHE A 53 -15.87 -16.01 12.62
CA PHE A 53 -16.29 -16.49 11.32
C PHE A 53 -16.19 -18.02 11.23
N SER A 54 -17.22 -18.65 10.66
CA SER A 54 -17.25 -20.10 10.39
C SER A 54 -17.65 -20.41 8.96
N THR A 55 -18.69 -19.74 8.47
CA THR A 55 -19.20 -19.83 7.10
C THR A 55 -19.75 -18.48 6.66
N PHE A 56 -19.98 -18.32 5.37
CA PHE A 56 -20.69 -17.16 4.83
C PHE A 56 -22.04 -17.00 5.54
N ARG A 57 -22.24 -15.85 6.19
CA ARG A 57 -23.46 -15.55 6.95
C ARG A 57 -23.70 -14.06 7.08
N GLN A 58 -24.95 -13.72 7.38
CA GLN A 58 -25.29 -12.41 7.94
C GLN A 58 -24.83 -12.34 9.41
N ILE A 59 -24.35 -11.18 9.82
CA ILE A 59 -24.04 -10.87 11.21
C ILE A 59 -25.35 -10.38 11.85
N GLU A 60 -25.87 -11.12 12.82
CA GLU A 60 -27.12 -10.79 13.52
C GLU A 60 -26.85 -10.08 14.85
N GLU A 61 -25.63 -10.22 15.34
CA GLU A 61 -25.11 -9.70 16.58
C GLU A 61 -24.81 -8.20 16.45
N ASP A 62 -25.02 -7.44 17.52
CA ASP A 62 -24.64 -6.02 17.62
C ASP A 62 -23.11 -5.89 17.79
N ILE A 63 -22.38 -6.20 16.72
CA ILE A 63 -20.92 -6.10 16.67
C ILE A 63 -20.53 -4.75 16.07
N ILE A 64 -19.64 -4.06 16.76
CA ILE A 64 -19.04 -2.81 16.30
C ILE A 64 -17.52 -2.97 16.37
N ILE A 65 -16.86 -2.80 15.21
CA ILE A 65 -15.40 -2.76 15.11
C ILE A 65 -14.94 -1.33 14.83
N GLU A 66 -13.74 -1.01 15.27
CA GLU A 66 -13.03 0.24 14.94
C GLU A 66 -11.77 -0.11 14.14
N GLY A 67 -11.40 0.76 13.21
CA GLY A 67 -10.10 0.68 12.55
C GLY A 67 -9.71 1.97 11.84
N VAL A 68 -8.44 2.05 11.47
CA VAL A 68 -7.92 3.14 10.62
C VAL A 68 -7.95 2.68 9.18
N VAL A 69 -8.47 3.53 8.28
CA VAL A 69 -8.44 3.28 6.83
C VAL A 69 -7.00 3.28 6.35
N VAL A 70 -6.53 2.16 5.80
CA VAL A 70 -5.18 2.00 5.27
C VAL A 70 -5.11 1.98 3.76
N ALA A 71 -6.21 1.66 3.08
CA ALA A 71 -6.35 1.72 1.64
C ALA A 71 -7.79 2.04 1.23
N ASN A 72 -7.96 2.67 0.08
CA ASN A 72 -9.25 3.01 -0.52
C ASN A 72 -9.15 3.00 -2.05
N ASP A 73 -10.22 3.41 -2.73
CA ASP A 73 -10.35 3.35 -4.19
C ASP A 73 -9.71 4.53 -4.94
N GLU A 74 -8.92 5.38 -4.29
CA GLU A 74 -8.39 6.65 -4.84
C GLU A 74 -7.60 6.47 -6.14
N SER A 75 -6.67 5.51 -6.17
CA SER A 75 -5.89 5.23 -7.38
C SER A 75 -6.66 4.42 -8.41
N GLY A 76 -7.77 3.78 -8.03
CA GLY A 76 -8.48 2.79 -8.83
C GLY A 76 -7.98 1.34 -8.69
N ASN A 77 -6.86 1.09 -7.97
CA ASN A 77 -6.37 -0.29 -7.79
C ASN A 77 -7.24 -1.12 -6.82
N LEU A 78 -7.83 -0.48 -5.80
CA LEU A 78 -8.81 -1.08 -4.88
C LEU A 78 -10.23 -0.63 -5.22
N PHE A 79 -10.75 -1.08 -6.37
CA PHE A 79 -12.04 -0.63 -6.86
C PHE A 79 -13.21 -0.94 -5.91
N LYS A 80 -13.93 0.12 -5.47
CA LYS A 80 -15.13 0.02 -4.62
C LYS A 80 -14.87 -0.70 -3.28
N LYS A 81 -13.70 -0.43 -2.70
CA LYS A 81 -13.23 -1.05 -1.47
C LYS A 81 -12.58 -0.02 -0.57
N ILE A 82 -12.68 -0.25 0.73
CA ILE A 82 -11.75 0.30 1.71
C ILE A 82 -11.17 -0.85 2.54
N VAL A 83 -9.96 -0.67 3.03
CA VAL A 83 -9.32 -1.61 3.96
C VAL A 83 -9.08 -0.86 5.26
N ILE A 84 -9.52 -1.45 6.37
CA ILE A 84 -9.30 -0.91 7.71
C ILE A 84 -8.48 -1.89 8.53
N GLN A 85 -7.68 -1.38 9.46
CA GLN A 85 -6.99 -2.20 10.44
C GLN A 85 -7.00 -1.56 11.82
N ASP A 86 -7.00 -2.40 12.84
CA ASP A 86 -6.69 -2.04 14.22
C ASP A 86 -5.32 -2.63 14.60
N GLU A 87 -4.98 -2.63 15.89
CA GLU A 87 -3.73 -3.21 16.39
C GLU A 87 -3.68 -4.75 16.26
N THR A 88 -4.81 -5.40 15.99
CA THR A 88 -4.98 -6.86 16.06
C THR A 88 -5.03 -7.53 14.69
N ALA A 89 -5.72 -6.93 13.72
CA ALA A 89 -5.86 -7.42 12.36
C ALA A 89 -6.43 -6.34 11.43
N GLY A 90 -6.53 -6.67 10.14
CA GLY A 90 -7.24 -5.85 9.16
C GLY A 90 -8.36 -6.62 8.45
N ILE A 91 -9.24 -5.87 7.81
CA ILE A 91 -10.36 -6.41 7.04
C ILE A 91 -10.71 -5.50 5.86
N GLU A 92 -11.03 -6.13 4.72
CA GLU A 92 -11.54 -5.42 3.53
C GLU A 92 -13.06 -5.24 3.64
N LEU A 93 -13.53 -4.02 3.36
CA LEU A 93 -14.93 -3.69 3.19
C LEU A 93 -15.21 -3.48 1.71
N SER A 94 -16.06 -4.34 1.15
CA SER A 94 -16.54 -4.26 -0.23
C SER A 94 -17.83 -3.41 -0.27
N LEU A 95 -17.79 -2.23 -0.88
CA LEU A 95 -18.84 -1.20 -0.78
C LEU A 95 -19.27 -0.71 -2.17
N ASP A 96 -20.55 -0.75 -2.51
CA ASP A 96 -21.01 -0.49 -3.89
C ASP A 96 -21.07 1.01 -4.30
N ARG A 97 -20.19 1.84 -3.75
CA ARG A 97 -20.08 3.28 -4.05
C ARG A 97 -18.74 3.60 -4.71
N TYR A 98 -18.75 4.55 -5.64
CA TYR A 98 -17.53 5.09 -6.26
C TYR A 98 -16.93 6.23 -5.43
N ASN A 99 -15.62 6.42 -5.55
CA ASN A 99 -14.88 7.52 -4.93
C ASN A 99 -15.02 7.54 -3.39
N LEU A 100 -14.92 6.35 -2.79
CA LEU A 100 -14.94 6.17 -1.33
C LEU A 100 -13.86 7.02 -0.65
N TYR A 101 -12.72 7.25 -1.30
CA TYR A 101 -11.62 8.10 -0.81
C TYR A 101 -12.03 9.55 -0.48
N ASN A 102 -13.14 10.06 -1.04
CA ASN A 102 -13.65 11.39 -0.69
C ASN A 102 -14.19 11.45 0.74
N GLN A 103 -14.73 10.33 1.24
CA GLN A 103 -15.28 10.24 2.59
C GLN A 103 -14.33 9.52 3.54
N TYR A 104 -13.75 8.40 3.11
CA TYR A 104 -12.92 7.50 3.90
C TYR A 104 -11.46 7.64 3.47
N LYS A 105 -10.79 8.66 4.02
CA LYS A 105 -9.41 8.98 3.68
C LYS A 105 -8.44 8.03 4.37
N VAL A 106 -7.33 7.69 3.72
CA VAL A 106 -6.26 6.93 4.38
C VAL A 106 -5.77 7.69 5.63
N GLY A 107 -5.58 6.99 6.74
CA GLY A 107 -5.25 7.55 8.05
C GLY A 107 -6.45 8.04 8.86
N GLN A 108 -7.67 7.96 8.32
CA GLN A 108 -8.89 8.31 9.06
C GLN A 108 -9.41 7.11 9.85
N ARG A 109 -9.80 7.35 11.11
CA ARG A 109 -10.47 6.33 11.93
C ARG A 109 -11.95 6.24 11.55
N VAL A 110 -12.44 5.00 11.49
CA VAL A 110 -13.83 4.67 11.21
C VAL A 110 -14.33 3.59 12.16
N LEU A 111 -15.63 3.62 12.46
CA LEU A 111 -16.34 2.55 13.14
C LEU A 111 -17.32 1.89 12.17
N VAL A 112 -17.44 0.57 12.28
CA VAL A 112 -18.29 -0.25 11.42
C VAL A 112 -19.29 -0.99 12.28
N LYS A 113 -20.58 -0.67 12.13
CA LYS A 113 -21.67 -1.47 12.69
C LYS A 113 -21.87 -2.69 11.81
N CYS A 114 -21.47 -3.86 12.27
CA CYS A 114 -21.48 -5.07 11.47
C CYS A 114 -22.86 -5.74 11.41
N GLN A 115 -23.75 -5.49 12.38
CA GLN A 115 -25.09 -6.08 12.41
C GLN A 115 -25.86 -5.76 11.13
N GLY A 116 -26.31 -6.78 10.41
CA GLY A 116 -27.02 -6.64 9.13
C GLY A 116 -26.13 -6.76 7.90
N MET A 117 -24.81 -6.59 8.05
CA MET A 117 -23.83 -6.90 6.99
C MET A 117 -23.62 -8.41 6.85
N TYR A 118 -22.98 -8.83 5.76
CA TYR A 118 -22.50 -10.19 5.58
C TYR A 118 -20.98 -10.26 5.71
N ILE A 119 -20.49 -11.35 6.28
CA ILE A 119 -19.09 -11.72 6.31
C ILE A 119 -18.88 -13.01 5.50
N GLY A 120 -17.81 -13.06 4.72
CA GLY A 120 -17.53 -14.22 3.87
C GLY A 120 -16.17 -14.13 3.18
N HIS A 121 -15.83 -15.20 2.46
CA HIS A 121 -14.58 -15.25 1.68
C HIS A 121 -14.82 -14.96 0.21
N TYR A 122 -14.14 -13.95 -0.33
CA TYR A 122 -13.99 -13.76 -1.76
C TYR A 122 -12.65 -14.36 -2.19
N ASN A 123 -12.68 -15.55 -2.82
CA ASN A 123 -11.48 -16.30 -3.18
C ASN A 123 -10.49 -16.46 -1.99
N ASN A 124 -10.97 -16.95 -0.85
CA ASN A 124 -10.24 -17.10 0.42
C ASN A 124 -9.86 -15.81 1.17
N LEU A 125 -10.05 -14.61 0.60
CA LEU A 125 -9.90 -13.36 1.35
C LEU A 125 -11.18 -13.09 2.15
N MET A 126 -11.09 -13.01 3.47
CA MET A 126 -12.24 -12.66 4.32
C MET A 126 -12.58 -11.18 4.18
N GLN A 127 -13.87 -10.86 4.03
CA GLN A 127 -14.36 -9.51 3.78
C GLN A 127 -15.69 -9.26 4.47
N LEU A 128 -15.98 -7.98 4.69
CA LEU A 128 -17.31 -7.46 5.03
C LEU A 128 -17.98 -6.87 3.80
N GLY A 129 -19.27 -7.12 3.66
CA GLY A 129 -20.07 -6.63 2.54
C GLY A 129 -21.53 -7.05 2.68
N TYR A 130 -22.09 -7.58 1.59
CA TYR A 130 -23.47 -8.06 1.55
C TYR A 130 -23.58 -9.36 0.75
N THR A 131 -24.78 -9.93 0.69
CA THR A 131 -25.01 -11.12 -0.13
C THR A 131 -25.16 -10.78 -1.61
N PHE A 132 -24.54 -11.57 -2.47
CA PHE A 132 -24.72 -11.56 -3.93
C PHE A 132 -24.60 -12.98 -4.46
N ASN A 133 -25.69 -13.53 -5.02
CA ASN A 133 -25.75 -14.90 -5.55
C ASN A 133 -25.22 -15.95 -4.54
N ASP A 134 -25.72 -15.90 -3.30
CA ASP A 134 -25.35 -16.81 -2.20
C ASP A 134 -23.85 -16.79 -1.82
N ALA A 135 -23.15 -15.72 -2.19
CA ALA A 135 -21.76 -15.48 -1.83
C ALA A 135 -21.56 -14.04 -1.32
N ILE A 136 -20.35 -13.76 -0.82
CA ILE A 136 -19.98 -12.41 -0.42
C ILE A 136 -19.91 -11.48 -1.65
N GLY A 137 -20.53 -10.32 -1.52
CA GLY A 137 -20.59 -9.26 -2.50
C GLY A 137 -20.49 -7.88 -1.82
N ARG A 138 -20.78 -6.82 -2.57
CA ARG A 138 -20.64 -5.45 -2.08
C ARG A 138 -21.85 -5.02 -1.26
N LEU A 139 -21.60 -4.26 -0.20
CA LEU A 139 -22.65 -3.54 0.54
C LEU A 139 -23.33 -2.51 -0.37
N PRO A 140 -24.66 -2.61 -0.62
CA PRO A 140 -25.38 -1.64 -1.43
C PRO A 140 -25.19 -0.21 -0.92
N GLU A 141 -25.03 0.74 -1.85
CA GLU A 141 -24.74 2.13 -1.54
C GLU A 141 -25.67 2.79 -0.48
N PRO A 142 -27.01 2.57 -0.50
CA PRO A 142 -27.91 3.16 0.51
C PRO A 142 -27.68 2.65 1.94
N LEU A 143 -26.99 1.52 2.11
CA LEU A 143 -26.68 0.94 3.41
C LEU A 143 -25.34 1.42 3.95
N ILE A 144 -24.42 1.89 3.10
CA ILE A 144 -23.04 2.25 3.51
C ILE A 144 -23.05 3.24 4.68
N ASP A 145 -23.81 4.32 4.59
CA ASP A 145 -23.85 5.37 5.61
C ASP A 145 -24.60 4.95 6.89
N GLN A 146 -25.24 3.77 6.88
CA GLN A 146 -25.85 3.15 8.06
C GLN A 146 -24.88 2.23 8.81
N HIS A 147 -23.79 1.83 8.15
CA HIS A 147 -22.82 0.88 8.69
C HIS A 147 -21.45 1.48 8.94
N VAL A 148 -20.95 2.40 8.10
CA VAL A 148 -19.59 2.92 8.17
C VAL A 148 -19.61 4.39 8.61
N PHE A 149 -19.03 4.67 9.77
CA PHE A 149 -19.07 5.98 10.41
C PHE A 149 -17.64 6.52 10.57
N ARG A 150 -17.42 7.79 10.24
CA ARG A 150 -16.12 8.45 10.41
C ARG A 150 -16.02 9.02 11.81
N ASP A 151 -14.89 8.79 12.46
CA ASP A 151 -14.60 9.29 13.79
C ASP A 151 -13.17 9.84 13.84
N SER A 152 -12.98 11.05 13.29
CA SER A 152 -11.74 11.85 13.18
C SER A 152 -11.64 12.54 11.82
N LEU A 153 -10.72 13.51 11.72
CA LEU A 153 -10.11 13.90 10.45
C LEU A 153 -9.08 12.84 10.02
N ALA A 154 -8.66 12.88 8.76
CA ALA A 154 -7.55 12.04 8.31
C ALA A 154 -6.29 12.34 9.14
N GLY A 155 -5.78 11.32 9.83
CA GLY A 155 -4.59 11.40 10.68
C GLY A 155 -3.38 10.68 10.07
N ALA A 156 -2.43 10.33 10.94
CA ALA A 156 -1.29 9.52 10.55
C ALA A 156 -1.75 8.12 10.08
N LYS A 157 -1.10 7.62 9.02
CA LYS A 157 -1.28 6.24 8.57
C LYS A 157 -0.62 5.31 9.61
N PRO A 158 -1.19 4.12 9.91
CA PRO A 158 -0.49 3.12 10.68
C PRO A 158 0.86 2.79 10.03
N GLU A 159 1.91 2.59 10.84
CA GLU A 159 3.20 2.12 10.34
C GLU A 159 3.02 0.73 9.71
N PRO A 160 3.50 0.51 8.46
CA PRO A 160 3.41 -0.78 7.82
C PRO A 160 4.13 -1.86 8.63
N ARG A 161 3.49 -3.02 8.78
CA ARG A 161 4.12 -4.18 9.41
C ARG A 161 5.20 -4.73 8.47
N GLU A 162 6.45 -4.77 8.93
CA GLU A 162 7.52 -5.38 8.17
C GLU A 162 7.39 -6.90 8.13
N ILE A 163 7.44 -7.46 6.92
CA ILE A 163 7.32 -8.90 6.65
C ILE A 163 8.40 -9.29 5.65
N THR A 164 8.94 -10.50 5.78
CA THR A 164 9.88 -11.07 4.80
C THR A 164 9.16 -11.99 3.81
N LEU A 165 9.63 -12.03 2.56
CA LEU A 165 9.05 -12.93 1.56
C LEU A 165 9.17 -14.41 1.97
N GLY A 166 10.26 -14.80 2.63
CA GLY A 166 10.41 -16.16 3.18
C GLY A 166 9.37 -16.55 4.24
N SER A 167 8.65 -15.59 4.83
CA SER A 167 7.52 -15.91 5.71
C SER A 167 6.25 -16.30 4.94
N LEU A 168 6.13 -15.91 3.66
CA LEU A 168 5.01 -16.19 2.77
C LEU A 168 5.21 -17.52 2.02
N THR A 169 5.41 -18.59 2.77
CA THR A 169 5.50 -19.94 2.20
C THR A 169 4.16 -20.37 1.60
N ASN A 170 4.14 -21.53 0.90
CA ASN A 170 2.94 -22.07 0.25
C ASN A 170 1.68 -21.90 1.12
N LEU A 171 0.61 -21.37 0.52
CA LEU A 171 -0.63 -21.10 1.24
C LEU A 171 -1.28 -22.42 1.66
N THR A 172 -1.04 -22.80 2.92
CA THR A 172 -1.72 -23.86 3.65
C THR A 172 -2.63 -23.23 4.70
N ASN A 173 -3.58 -23.99 5.24
CA ASN A 173 -4.41 -23.50 6.35
C ASN A 173 -3.56 -23.04 7.55
N ASP A 174 -2.47 -23.75 7.83
CA ASP A 174 -1.56 -23.42 8.94
C ASP A 174 -0.81 -22.10 8.70
N ASN A 175 -0.32 -21.89 7.48
CA ASN A 175 0.37 -20.65 7.13
C ASN A 175 -0.57 -19.45 7.06
N LEU A 176 -1.81 -19.66 6.58
CA LEU A 176 -2.84 -18.63 6.60
C LEU A 176 -3.18 -18.25 8.04
N ALA A 177 -3.38 -19.22 8.94
CA ALA A 177 -3.64 -18.94 10.35
C ALA A 177 -2.49 -18.18 11.04
N ARG A 178 -1.23 -18.52 10.72
CA ARG A 178 -0.05 -17.83 11.28
C ARG A 178 0.05 -16.36 10.84
N LEU A 179 -0.39 -16.05 9.62
CA LEU A 179 -0.32 -14.71 9.02
C LEU A 179 -1.68 -14.01 8.95
N ASP A 180 -2.72 -14.55 9.59
CA ASP A 180 -4.07 -14.00 9.48
C ASP A 180 -4.16 -12.55 10.00
N SER A 181 -3.37 -12.21 11.02
CA SER A 181 -3.23 -10.83 11.53
C SER A 181 -2.56 -9.87 10.55
N ALA A 182 -1.84 -10.38 9.53
CA ALA A 182 -1.23 -9.56 8.48
C ALA A 182 -2.12 -9.44 7.23
N VAL A 183 -3.04 -10.39 7.00
CA VAL A 183 -3.98 -10.33 5.87
C VAL A 183 -4.92 -9.12 6.04
N SER A 184 -5.12 -8.37 4.95
CA SER A 184 -5.85 -7.10 4.90
C SER A 184 -5.26 -6.00 5.78
N THR A 185 -3.95 -6.03 6.04
CA THR A 185 -3.22 -4.94 6.69
C THR A 185 -2.17 -4.34 5.78
N LEU A 186 -1.68 -3.15 6.14
CA LEU A 186 -0.56 -2.50 5.50
C LEU A 186 0.74 -3.20 5.93
N VAL A 187 1.46 -3.73 4.95
CA VAL A 187 2.74 -4.44 5.16
C VAL A 187 3.83 -3.83 4.30
N ARG A 188 5.08 -3.98 4.73
CA ARG A 188 6.26 -3.55 3.98
C ARG A 188 7.24 -4.71 3.79
N PHE A 189 7.74 -4.86 2.56
CA PHE A 189 8.82 -5.78 2.21
C PHE A 189 10.01 -4.96 1.76
N LYS A 190 11.20 -5.29 2.30
CA LYS A 190 12.47 -4.63 2.01
C LYS A 190 13.41 -5.57 1.29
N ASN A 191 14.42 -5.03 0.63
CA ASN A 191 15.47 -5.78 -0.07
C ASN A 191 14.88 -6.77 -1.08
N ILE A 192 13.91 -6.30 -1.86
CA ILE A 192 13.21 -7.05 -2.89
C ILE A 192 13.39 -6.38 -4.24
N ARG A 193 13.25 -7.15 -5.31
CA ARG A 193 13.28 -6.63 -6.67
C ARG A 193 12.19 -7.27 -7.51
N PHE A 194 11.79 -6.61 -8.60
CA PHE A 194 11.03 -7.28 -9.64
C PHE A 194 11.92 -8.31 -10.35
N THR A 195 11.33 -9.41 -10.80
CA THR A 195 12.03 -10.37 -11.66
C THR A 195 12.51 -9.70 -12.94
N ASP A 196 13.53 -10.25 -13.61
CA ASP A 196 14.09 -9.67 -14.84
C ASP A 196 13.04 -9.56 -15.96
N ALA A 197 12.04 -10.46 -15.95
CA ALA A 197 10.93 -10.44 -16.89
C ALA A 197 9.86 -9.36 -16.57
N ASP A 198 9.80 -8.90 -15.32
CA ASP A 198 8.80 -7.95 -14.84
C ASP A 198 9.36 -6.55 -14.58
N ALA A 199 10.68 -6.38 -14.44
CA ALA A 199 11.33 -5.09 -14.23
C ALA A 199 11.29 -4.21 -15.50
N GLY A 200 10.97 -2.93 -15.34
CA GLY A 200 10.79 -1.99 -16.45
C GLY A 200 9.57 -2.28 -17.34
N GLN A 201 8.70 -3.20 -16.92
CA GLN A 201 7.46 -3.50 -17.65
C GLN A 201 6.31 -2.66 -17.10
N PRO A 202 5.28 -2.35 -17.91
CA PRO A 202 4.07 -1.69 -17.40
C PRO A 202 3.45 -2.46 -16.23
N TRP A 203 2.92 -1.79 -15.21
CA TRP A 203 2.21 -2.47 -14.11
C TRP A 203 1.10 -3.40 -14.59
N VAL A 204 0.42 -3.01 -15.66
CA VAL A 204 -0.60 -3.78 -16.37
C VAL A 204 -0.18 -3.98 -17.82
N LYS A 205 -0.14 -5.24 -18.26
CA LYS A 205 0.13 -5.59 -19.66
C LYS A 205 -0.96 -5.00 -20.55
N ALA A 206 -0.57 -4.56 -21.74
CA ALA A 206 -1.54 -4.13 -22.74
C ALA A 206 -2.59 -5.24 -22.96
N ASP A 207 -3.86 -4.84 -23.05
CA ASP A 207 -5.02 -5.70 -23.26
C ASP A 207 -5.45 -6.62 -22.10
N GLU A 208 -4.83 -6.52 -20.91
CA GLU A 208 -5.30 -7.22 -19.71
C GLU A 208 -6.15 -6.33 -18.81
N ASP A 209 -7.18 -6.92 -18.16
CA ASP A 209 -7.98 -6.19 -17.15
C ASP A 209 -7.25 -6.05 -15.81
N ASN A 210 -6.39 -7.01 -15.49
CA ASN A 210 -5.54 -6.97 -14.32
C ASN A 210 -4.31 -7.83 -14.60
N SER A 211 -3.12 -7.34 -14.26
CA SER A 211 -1.88 -8.09 -14.41
C SER A 211 -1.22 -8.39 -13.09
N ASN A 212 -0.39 -9.41 -13.12
CA ASN A 212 0.48 -9.78 -12.01
C ASN A 212 1.92 -9.43 -12.40
N ARG A 213 2.66 -8.85 -11.46
CA ARG A 213 4.12 -8.70 -11.48
C ARG A 213 4.70 -9.46 -10.31
N THR A 214 5.92 -9.97 -10.46
CA THR A 214 6.54 -10.86 -9.49
C THR A 214 7.70 -10.14 -8.82
N LEU A 215 7.63 -10.04 -7.50
CA LEU A 215 8.74 -9.65 -6.64
C LEU A 215 9.48 -10.89 -6.17
N ILE A 216 10.79 -10.77 -6.01
CA ILE A 216 11.67 -11.78 -5.46
C ILE A 216 12.64 -11.18 -4.44
N ASP A 217 13.06 -11.99 -3.47
CA ASP A 217 14.21 -11.73 -2.62
C ASP A 217 15.44 -12.52 -3.09
N ASP A 218 16.58 -12.30 -2.44
CA ASP A 218 17.85 -12.97 -2.76
C ASP A 218 17.85 -14.48 -2.49
N PHE A 219 16.86 -14.97 -1.73
CA PHE A 219 16.70 -16.38 -1.40
C PHE A 219 15.75 -17.10 -2.36
N GLY A 220 15.24 -16.41 -3.38
CA GLY A 220 14.32 -16.94 -4.37
C GLY A 220 12.87 -17.07 -3.88
N ASN A 221 12.53 -16.50 -2.71
CA ASN A 221 11.14 -16.38 -2.30
C ASN A 221 10.46 -15.32 -3.15
N SER A 222 9.17 -15.50 -3.45
CA SER A 222 8.45 -14.63 -4.37
C SER A 222 7.10 -14.18 -3.83
N LEU A 223 6.67 -13.00 -4.26
CA LEU A 223 5.33 -12.47 -4.01
C LEU A 223 4.76 -11.85 -5.28
N ILE A 224 3.48 -12.14 -5.53
CA ILE A 224 2.75 -11.54 -6.63
C ILE A 224 2.24 -10.17 -6.20
N VAL A 225 2.54 -9.14 -6.98
CA VAL A 225 1.87 -7.84 -6.92
C VAL A 225 0.81 -7.81 -8.01
N ARG A 226 -0.44 -7.61 -7.62
CA ARG A 226 -1.57 -7.58 -8.55
C ARG A 226 -2.03 -6.14 -8.75
N THR A 227 -2.18 -5.74 -10.01
CA THR A 227 -2.61 -4.39 -10.38
C THR A 227 -3.78 -4.43 -11.36
N SER A 228 -4.78 -3.58 -11.14
CA SER A 228 -5.92 -3.39 -12.03
C SER A 228 -5.61 -2.41 -13.16
N ARG A 229 -6.14 -2.65 -14.36
CA ARG A 229 -6.08 -1.70 -15.48
C ARG A 229 -6.70 -0.34 -15.19
N PHE A 230 -7.58 -0.28 -14.18
CA PHE A 230 -8.25 0.94 -13.76
C PHE A 230 -7.41 1.76 -12.78
N SER A 231 -6.25 1.26 -12.37
CA SER A 231 -5.30 2.05 -11.60
C SER A 231 -4.75 3.21 -12.44
N ASN A 232 -4.61 4.39 -11.84
CA ASN A 232 -4.07 5.57 -12.50
C ASN A 232 -2.57 5.44 -12.86
N PHE A 233 -1.90 4.41 -12.37
CA PHE A 233 -0.51 4.05 -12.67
C PHE A 233 -0.38 2.77 -13.52
N ALA A 234 -1.49 2.22 -14.05
CA ALA A 234 -1.51 0.93 -14.74
C ALA A 234 -0.47 0.80 -15.87
N TYR A 235 -0.17 1.89 -16.57
CA TYR A 235 0.75 1.89 -17.71
C TYR A 235 2.13 2.48 -17.40
N GLU A 236 2.36 2.87 -16.15
CA GLU A 236 3.70 3.22 -15.68
C GLU A 236 4.57 1.98 -15.59
N SER A 237 5.88 2.15 -15.72
CA SER A 237 6.83 1.03 -15.65
C SER A 237 7.15 0.67 -14.20
N THR A 238 7.22 -0.62 -13.90
CA THR A 238 7.83 -1.11 -12.66
C THR A 238 9.30 -0.70 -12.60
N PRO A 239 9.84 -0.41 -11.41
CA PRO A 239 11.21 0.02 -11.27
C PRO A 239 12.21 -1.14 -11.44
N TYR A 240 13.47 -0.77 -11.66
CA TYR A 240 14.60 -1.69 -11.69
C TYR A 240 15.31 -1.76 -10.34
N GLY A 241 16.05 -2.85 -10.12
CA GLY A 241 16.92 -3.02 -8.95
C GLY A 241 16.17 -3.37 -7.67
N TYR A 242 16.87 -3.23 -6.54
CA TYR A 242 16.33 -3.54 -5.21
C TYR A 242 15.75 -2.30 -4.57
N GLY A 243 14.66 -2.49 -3.84
CA GLY A 243 14.03 -1.45 -3.05
C GLY A 243 13.08 -2.04 -2.01
N GLU A 244 12.10 -1.24 -1.64
CA GLU A 244 11.03 -1.64 -0.73
C GLU A 244 9.66 -1.35 -1.32
N ILE A 245 8.73 -2.26 -1.05
CA ILE A 245 7.32 -2.10 -1.43
C ILE A 245 6.45 -2.15 -0.19
N THR A 246 5.50 -1.23 -0.13
CA THR A 246 4.43 -1.20 0.86
C THR A 246 3.12 -1.55 0.16
N GLY A 247 2.17 -2.17 0.85
CA GLY A 247 0.86 -2.44 0.27
C GLY A 247 -0.04 -3.25 1.18
N VAL A 248 -1.23 -3.58 0.70
CA VAL A 248 -2.18 -4.42 1.44
C VAL A 248 -1.92 -5.88 1.10
N LEU A 249 -1.55 -6.68 2.11
CA LEU A 249 -1.39 -8.13 1.94
C LEU A 249 -2.76 -8.79 1.79
N SER A 250 -2.89 -9.67 0.82
CA SER A 250 -4.12 -10.39 0.51
C SER A 250 -3.84 -11.82 0.09
N VAL A 251 -4.92 -12.58 -0.08
CA VAL A 251 -4.88 -13.94 -0.62
C VAL A 251 -5.90 -14.04 -1.75
N PHE A 252 -5.54 -14.75 -2.81
CA PHE A 252 -6.47 -15.12 -3.87
C PHE A 252 -6.34 -16.60 -4.14
N ARG A 253 -7.37 -17.35 -3.73
CA ARG A 253 -7.40 -18.82 -3.74
C ARG A 253 -6.22 -19.37 -2.94
N THR A 254 -5.15 -19.81 -3.61
CA THR A 254 -3.96 -20.42 -3.01
C THR A 254 -2.71 -19.52 -3.11
N THR A 255 -2.87 -18.27 -3.52
CA THR A 255 -1.76 -17.37 -3.84
C THR A 255 -1.75 -16.17 -2.92
N TRP A 256 -0.62 -15.91 -2.26
CA TRP A 256 -0.35 -14.63 -1.61
C TRP A 256 -0.25 -13.53 -2.65
N GLN A 257 -0.95 -12.42 -2.42
CA GLN A 257 -0.95 -11.27 -3.32
C GLN A 257 -0.77 -9.99 -2.53
N LEU A 258 0.01 -9.07 -3.08
CA LEU A 258 0.11 -7.70 -2.62
C LEU A 258 -0.67 -6.80 -3.58
N THR A 259 -1.41 -5.85 -3.01
CA THR A 259 -2.02 -4.76 -3.76
C THR A 259 -1.43 -3.44 -3.26
N ILE A 260 -0.69 -2.74 -4.11
CA ILE A 260 -0.21 -1.39 -3.79
C ILE A 260 -1.35 -0.38 -3.91
N ARG A 261 -1.30 0.68 -3.11
CA ARG A 261 -2.33 1.73 -3.10
C ARG A 261 -2.09 2.72 -4.21
N ASP A 262 -0.85 3.13 -4.39
CA ASP A 262 -0.37 4.09 -5.39
C ASP A 262 1.14 3.86 -5.62
N LEU A 263 1.81 4.74 -6.35
CA LEU A 263 3.26 4.63 -6.58
C LEU A 263 4.10 5.12 -5.40
N ASP A 264 3.52 5.83 -4.41
CA ASP A 264 4.25 6.22 -3.18
C ASP A 264 4.51 5.00 -2.29
N ASP A 265 3.83 3.88 -2.56
CA ASP A 265 4.10 2.57 -1.95
C ASP A 265 5.33 1.86 -2.52
N VAL A 266 5.99 2.42 -3.55
CA VAL A 266 7.13 1.81 -4.26
C VAL A 266 8.36 2.69 -4.10
N ASN A 267 9.25 2.35 -3.17
CA ASN A 267 10.34 3.23 -2.75
C ASN A 267 11.71 2.58 -2.89
N ASP A 268 12.73 3.43 -3.01
CA ASP A 268 14.15 3.08 -2.94
C ASP A 268 14.61 2.00 -3.92
N PHE A 269 13.87 1.80 -5.01
CA PHE A 269 14.31 0.95 -6.13
C PHE A 269 15.43 1.66 -6.90
N SER A 270 16.67 1.34 -6.53
CA SER A 270 17.87 1.85 -7.18
C SER A 270 18.47 0.79 -8.12
N GLY A 271 18.74 1.18 -9.36
CA GLY A 271 19.19 0.27 -10.41
C GLY A 271 20.70 0.08 -10.45
N GLU A 272 21.16 -1.14 -10.17
CA GLU A 272 21.55 -2.10 -11.21
C GLU A 272 20.72 -3.36 -10.94
N ILE A 273 20.08 -3.95 -11.96
CA ILE A 273 19.66 -5.36 -11.82
C ILE A 273 20.99 -6.11 -11.75
N PRO A 274 21.29 -6.87 -10.68
CA PRO A 274 22.49 -7.69 -10.67
C PRO A 274 22.48 -8.52 -11.95
N ASP A 275 23.62 -8.58 -12.65
CA ASP A 275 23.78 -9.49 -13.78
C ASP A 275 23.23 -10.87 -13.35
N PRO A 276 22.48 -11.56 -14.23
CA PRO A 276 21.85 -12.83 -13.89
C PRO A 276 22.87 -13.74 -13.18
N PRO A 277 22.49 -14.45 -12.10
CA PRO A 277 23.44 -15.27 -11.35
C PRO A 277 24.08 -16.26 -12.32
N GLY A 278 25.38 -16.12 -12.50
CA GLY A 278 26.01 -16.40 -13.79
C GLY A 278 27.51 -16.25 -13.78
N GLY A 279 28.19 -16.89 -12.81
CA GLY A 279 29.44 -17.63 -12.98
C GLY A 279 30.47 -17.10 -13.98
N GLY A 280 30.80 -15.81 -13.90
CA GLY A 280 31.86 -15.20 -14.71
C GLY A 280 33.16 -15.99 -14.65
N SER A 281 34.07 -15.75 -15.59
CA SER A 281 35.32 -16.50 -15.72
C SER A 281 36.36 -16.24 -14.62
N GLY A 282 36.10 -15.29 -13.72
CA GLY A 282 37.00 -14.92 -12.62
C GLY A 282 38.05 -13.89 -13.02
N THR A 283 37.95 -13.30 -14.21
CA THR A 283 38.83 -12.20 -14.63
C THR A 283 38.35 -10.88 -14.05
N PHE A 284 39.18 -9.83 -14.09
CA PHE A 284 38.76 -8.52 -13.58
C PHE A 284 37.56 -7.95 -14.36
N GLU A 285 37.54 -8.16 -15.68
CA GLU A 285 36.48 -7.69 -16.58
C GLU A 285 35.25 -8.61 -16.57
N ASP A 286 35.38 -9.83 -16.02
CA ASP A 286 34.34 -10.85 -15.93
C ASP A 286 34.50 -11.64 -14.60
N PRO A 287 34.23 -11.00 -13.45
CA PRO A 287 34.47 -11.57 -12.13
C PRO A 287 33.45 -12.67 -11.78
N PHE A 288 33.81 -13.56 -10.85
CA PHE A 288 32.87 -14.50 -10.24
C PHE A 288 31.79 -13.75 -9.45
N ASP A 289 30.59 -14.34 -9.39
CA ASP A 289 29.61 -14.01 -8.35
C ASP A 289 29.97 -14.71 -7.02
N VAL A 290 29.31 -14.31 -5.93
CA VAL A 290 29.58 -14.85 -4.58
C VAL A 290 29.34 -16.36 -4.52
N THR A 291 28.28 -16.86 -5.17
CA THR A 291 27.93 -18.28 -5.19
C THR A 291 29.01 -19.12 -5.89
N SER A 292 29.44 -18.70 -7.08
CA SER A 292 30.47 -19.35 -7.87
C SER A 292 31.83 -19.29 -7.17
N ALA A 293 32.13 -18.18 -6.50
CA ALA A 293 33.34 -18.07 -5.68
C ALA A 293 33.33 -19.07 -4.52
N ILE A 294 32.19 -19.24 -3.84
CA ILE A 294 32.02 -20.22 -2.74
C ILE A 294 32.17 -21.66 -3.25
N GLU A 295 31.60 -21.99 -4.41
CA GLU A 295 31.74 -23.31 -5.02
C GLU A 295 33.20 -23.61 -5.36
N LYS A 296 33.94 -22.60 -5.83
CA LYS A 296 35.32 -22.72 -6.33
C LYS A 296 36.40 -22.61 -5.27
N GLN A 297 36.08 -22.11 -4.09
CA GLN A 297 37.07 -21.84 -3.03
C GLN A 297 37.85 -23.08 -2.56
N ASN A 298 37.31 -24.28 -2.80
CA ASN A 298 37.91 -25.55 -2.39
C ASN A 298 38.33 -26.44 -3.57
N GLU A 299 38.28 -25.94 -4.81
CA GLU A 299 38.73 -26.71 -5.99
C GLU A 299 40.26 -26.92 -5.98
N ASN A 300 40.71 -28.04 -6.58
CA ASN A 300 42.14 -28.35 -6.75
C ASN A 300 42.45 -28.65 -8.23
N PRO A 301 43.30 -27.86 -8.92
CA PRO A 301 44.06 -26.72 -8.39
C PRO A 301 43.17 -25.55 -7.97
N TYR A 302 43.65 -24.77 -7.00
CA TYR A 302 42.93 -23.58 -6.52
C TYR A 302 42.60 -22.64 -7.67
N VAL A 303 41.34 -22.20 -7.73
CA VAL A 303 40.89 -21.19 -8.69
C VAL A 303 41.03 -19.82 -8.05
N ILE A 304 41.81 -18.94 -8.69
CA ILE A 304 41.99 -17.54 -8.28
C ILE A 304 41.21 -16.67 -9.26
N GLY A 305 40.36 -15.78 -8.75
CA GLY A 305 39.67 -14.82 -9.59
C GLY A 305 39.13 -13.62 -8.80
N TRP A 306 38.69 -12.61 -9.54
CA TRP A 306 37.98 -11.47 -9.00
C TRP A 306 36.56 -11.88 -8.65
N VAL A 307 36.02 -11.32 -7.56
CA VAL A 307 34.64 -11.55 -7.12
C VAL A 307 33.93 -10.21 -7.07
N LYS A 308 32.78 -10.09 -7.74
CA LYS A 308 31.90 -8.93 -7.63
C LYS A 308 30.66 -9.35 -6.85
N GLY A 309 30.28 -8.55 -5.87
CA GLY A 309 29.11 -8.78 -5.05
C GLY A 309 28.71 -7.50 -4.31
N TYR A 310 27.53 -7.51 -3.73
CA TYR A 310 27.01 -6.40 -2.93
C TYR A 310 27.09 -6.73 -1.45
N ILE A 311 27.42 -5.74 -0.63
CA ILE A 311 27.31 -5.88 0.83
C ILE A 311 25.86 -5.57 1.19
N ILE A 312 25.09 -6.60 1.54
CA ILE A 312 23.66 -6.50 1.85
C ILE A 312 23.35 -6.30 3.34
N GLY A 313 24.39 -6.16 4.18
CA GLY A 313 24.27 -5.95 5.63
C GLY A 313 25.63 -6.06 6.33
N SER A 314 25.70 -5.67 7.60
CA SER A 314 26.92 -5.77 8.41
C SER A 314 26.64 -6.53 9.69
N VAL A 315 27.14 -7.76 9.81
CA VAL A 315 27.01 -8.47 11.08
C VAL A 315 27.70 -7.72 12.21
N LYS A 316 27.12 -7.80 13.41
CA LYS A 316 27.73 -7.23 14.61
C LYS A 316 29.15 -7.81 14.79
N ALA A 317 30.09 -6.94 15.18
CA ALA A 317 31.49 -7.34 15.35
C ALA A 317 31.61 -8.51 16.34
N GLY A 318 32.23 -9.61 15.89
CA GLY A 318 32.41 -10.83 16.69
C GLY A 318 31.36 -11.93 16.46
N THR A 319 30.35 -11.69 15.62
CA THR A 319 29.37 -12.72 15.26
C THR A 319 29.94 -13.72 14.26
N SER A 320 29.92 -15.01 14.60
CA SER A 320 30.41 -16.12 13.74
C SER A 320 29.28 -16.93 13.08
N ALA A 321 28.02 -16.67 13.44
CA ALA A 321 26.82 -17.27 12.85
C ALA A 321 25.61 -16.35 13.05
N ILE A 322 24.73 -16.23 12.06
CA ILE A 322 23.51 -15.39 12.12
C ILE A 322 22.34 -16.26 12.59
N GLY A 323 21.74 -15.92 13.73
CA GLY A 323 20.60 -16.63 14.30
C GLY A 323 19.34 -15.79 14.44
N SER A 324 19.45 -14.46 14.46
CA SER A 324 18.30 -13.55 14.52
C SER A 324 18.57 -12.21 13.82
N SER A 325 17.55 -11.36 13.75
CA SER A 325 17.65 -9.98 13.27
C SER A 325 18.57 -9.09 14.12
N ASP A 326 18.88 -9.49 15.36
CA ASP A 326 19.77 -8.71 16.26
C ASP A 326 21.27 -8.94 15.96
N ASP A 327 21.58 -9.94 15.12
CA ASP A 327 22.93 -10.31 14.71
C ASP A 327 23.43 -9.55 13.46
N ILE A 328 22.51 -8.85 12.78
CA ILE A 328 22.66 -8.17 11.48
C ILE A 328 22.64 -6.65 11.67
#